data_AF-A0A7C3HFG6-F1
#
_entry.id   AF-A0A7C3HFG6-F1
#
_cell.length_a   1.000
_cell.length_b   1.000
_cell.length_c   1.000
_cell.angle_alpha   90.00
_cell.angle_beta   90.00
_cell.angle_gamma   90.00
#
_symmetry.space_group_name_H-M   'P 1'
#
loop_
_entity.id
_entity.type
_entity.pdbx_description
1 polymer ?
#
loop_
_entity_poly.entity_id
_entity_poly.type
_entity_poly.pdbx_seq_one_letter_code
_entity_poly.pdbx_strand_id
1 'polypeptide(L)' 'VIAQARVPVRADDDEERLAARVLAREHRLYPTVVEWFARGRLRLRDDRVELDGKALAAPVAI' A
#
# COMPACT_ATOMS: atom_id res chain seq x y z
N VAL A 1 -5.50 0.76 -7.68
CA VAL A 1 -4.57 0.37 -6.58
C VAL A 1 -4.25 1.61 -5.77
N ILE A 2 -4.30 1.54 -4.42
CA ILE A 2 -4.19 2.72 -3.53
C ILE A 2 -2.74 2.99 -3.11
N ALA A 3 -2.11 2.00 -2.49
CA ALA A 3 -0.73 2.09 -1.99
C ALA A 3 0.06 0.84 -2.36
N GLN A 4 1.38 0.97 -2.43
CA GLN A 4 2.31 -0.13 -2.71
C GLN A 4 3.56 0.03 -1.84
N ALA A 5 4.11 -1.10 -1.40
CA ALA A 5 5.42 -1.18 -0.79
C ALA A 5 6.28 -2.12 -1.63
N ARG A 6 7.56 -1.78 -1.79
CA ARG A 6 8.53 -2.62 -2.49
C ARG A 6 9.37 -3.39 -1.48
N VAL A 7 9.58 -4.68 -1.75
CA VAL A 7 10.51 -5.51 -1.00
C VAL A 7 11.63 -5.97 -1.92
N PRO A 8 12.90 -5.94 -1.48
CA PRO A 8 13.98 -6.52 -2.26
C PRO A 8 13.88 -8.05 -2.24
N VAL A 9 14.13 -8.64 -3.40
CA VAL A 9 14.46 -10.07 -3.52
C VAL A 9 15.99 -10.18 -3.49
N ARG A 10 16.49 -11.07 -2.65
CA ARG A 10 17.91 -11.36 -2.43
C ARG A 10 18.24 -12.72 -3.03
N ALA A 11 19.51 -12.91 -3.37
CA ALA A 11 19.98 -14.14 -4.00
C ALA A 11 19.83 -15.38 -3.10
N ASP A 12 19.80 -15.18 -1.78
CA ASP A 12 19.69 -16.23 -0.75
C ASP A 12 18.28 -16.36 -0.17
N ASP A 13 17.27 -15.80 -0.83
CA ASP A 13 15.88 -15.98 -0.43
C ASP A 13 15.37 -17.37 -0.78
N ASP A 14 14.60 -17.91 0.16
CA ASP A 14 13.55 -18.86 -0.10
C ASP A 14 12.18 -18.13 -0.07
N GLU A 15 11.12 -18.88 -0.36
CA GLU A 15 9.75 -18.38 -0.35
C GLU A 15 9.38 -17.76 1.01
N GLU A 16 9.75 -18.43 2.12
CA GLU A 16 9.41 -18.01 3.48
C GLU A 16 10.05 -16.67 3.85
N ARG A 17 11.34 -16.48 3.52
CA ARG A 17 12.09 -15.25 3.78
C ARG A 17 11.55 -14.08 2.97
N LEU A 18 11.14 -14.32 1.73
CA LEU A 18 10.51 -13.29 0.90
C LEU A 18 9.12 -12.94 1.46
N ALA A 19 8.30 -13.95 1.77
CA ALA A 19 6.96 -13.78 2.33
C ALA A 19 6.99 -13.02 3.65
N ALA A 20 7.90 -13.35 4.56
CA ALA A 20 8.06 -12.64 5.83
C ALA A 20 8.36 -11.14 5.63
N ARG A 21 9.15 -10.79 4.61
CA ARG A 21 9.40 -9.37 4.28
C ARG A 21 8.20 -8.69 3.66
N VAL A 22 7.43 -9.38 2.82
CA VAL A 22 6.16 -8.87 2.29
C VAL A 22 5.20 -8.60 3.44
N LEU A 23 4.98 -9.58 4.32
CA LEU A 23 4.07 -9.49 5.46
C LEU A 23 4.43 -8.32 6.39
N ALA A 24 5.72 -8.09 6.65
CA ALA A 24 6.17 -6.95 7.44
C ALA A 24 5.82 -5.59 6.80
N ARG A 25 5.73 -5.52 5.46
CA ARG A 25 5.24 -4.32 4.75
C ARG A 25 3.73 -4.23 4.77
N GLU A 26 3.01 -5.34 4.63
CA GLU A 26 1.54 -5.39 4.70
C GLU A 26 1.02 -4.92 6.06
N HIS A 27 1.66 -5.34 7.16
CA HIS A 27 1.34 -4.89 8.52
C HIS A 27 1.48 -3.37 8.73
N ARG A 28 2.17 -2.65 7.83
CA ARG A 28 2.25 -1.18 7.86
C ARG A 28 1.31 -0.56 6.82
N LEU A 29 1.37 -1.06 5.59
CA LEU A 29 0.62 -0.53 4.46
C LEU A 29 -0.88 -0.61 4.69
N TYR A 30 -1.38 -1.77 5.16
CA TYR A 30 -2.81 -1.99 5.30
C TYR A 30 -3.43 -1.08 6.38
N PRO A 31 -2.90 -0.99 7.61
CA PRO A 31 -3.42 -0.06 8.61
C PRO A 31 -3.34 1.40 8.18
N THR A 32 -2.29 1.83 7.48
CA THR A 32 -2.17 3.20 6.98
C THR A 32 -3.27 3.55 5.96
N VAL A 33 -3.57 2.64 5.04
CA VAL A 33 -4.66 2.83 4.07
C VAL A 33 -6.03 2.87 4.77
N VAL A 34 -6.25 1.98 5.75
CA VAL A 34 -7.47 1.98 6.57
C VAL A 34 -7.61 3.27 7.36
N GLU A 35 -6.52 3.81 7.92
CA GLU A 35 -6.52 5.09 8.61
C GLU A 35 -6.92 6.24 7.67
N TRP A 36 -6.39 6.29 6.45
CA TRP A 36 -6.78 7.32 5.48
C TRP A 36 -8.26 7.24 5.13
N PHE A 37 -8.80 6.03 4.99
CA PHE A 37 -10.22 5.82 4.75
C PHE A 37 -11.06 6.26 5.95
N ALA A 38 -10.71 5.83 7.17
CA ALA A 38 -11.42 6.17 8.40
C ALA A 38 -11.41 7.68 8.68
N ARG A 39 -10.35 8.39 8.30
CA ARG A 39 -10.24 9.86 8.39
C ARG A 39 -10.90 10.61 7.23
N GLY A 40 -11.52 9.91 6.27
CA GLY A 40 -12.16 10.51 5.10
C GLY A 40 -11.21 11.14 4.08
N ARG A 41 -9.90 10.85 4.19
CA ARG A 41 -8.84 11.31 3.30
C ARG A 41 -8.83 10.51 1.99
N LEU A 42 -9.13 9.21 2.07
CA LEU A 42 -9.20 8.31 0.92
C LEU A 42 -10.65 8.16 0.46
N ARG A 43 -10.91 8.35 -0.84
CA ARG A 43 -12.25 8.24 -1.44
C ARG A 43 -12.19 7.55 -2.80
N LEU A 44 -13.28 6.90 -3.19
CA LEU A 44 -13.51 6.40 -4.54
C LEU A 44 -14.61 7.26 -5.18
N ARG A 45 -14.31 7.92 -6.30
CA ARG A 45 -15.24 8.75 -7.07
C ARG A 45 -15.05 8.51 -8.55
N ASP A 46 -16.13 8.24 -9.29
CA ASP A 46 -16.10 8.01 -10.74
C ASP A 46 -15.01 7.01 -11.17
N ASP A 47 -14.94 5.88 -10.45
CA ASP A 47 -13.90 4.83 -10.59
C ASP A 47 -12.44 5.30 -10.41
N ARG A 48 -12.23 6.48 -9.81
CA ARG A 48 -10.93 7.03 -9.46
C ARG A 48 -10.73 7.09 -7.95
N VAL A 49 -9.53 6.68 -7.52
CA VAL A 49 -9.12 6.83 -6.13
C VAL A 49 -8.59 8.24 -5.92
N GLU A 50 -9.14 8.94 -4.94
CA GLU A 50 -8.67 10.24 -4.48
C GLU A 50 -8.06 10.12 -3.09
N LEU A 51 -6.90 10.74 -2.88
CA LEU A 51 -6.30 10.94 -1.57
C LEU A 51 -6.14 12.44 -1.31
N ASP A 52 -6.69 12.92 -0.20
CA ASP A 52 -6.70 14.35 0.17
C ASP A 52 -7.25 15.26 -0.94
N GLY A 53 -8.30 14.78 -1.63
CA GLY A 53 -8.96 15.50 -2.73
C GLY A 53 -8.20 15.49 -4.05
N LYS A 54 -7.11 14.72 -4.17
CA LYS A 54 -6.34 14.58 -5.41
C LYS A 54 -6.48 13.18 -5.98
N ALA A 55 -6.83 13.07 -7.25
CA ALA A 55 -6.84 11.79 -7.95
C ALA A 55 -5.42 11.18 -7.99
N LEU A 56 -5.31 9.91 -7.62
CA LEU A 56 -4.05 9.17 -7.69
C LEU A 56 -3.75 8.78 -9.15
N ALA A 57 -2.64 9.27 -9.68
CA ALA A 57 -2.11 8.85 -10.98
C ALA A 57 -1.32 7.53 -10.90
N ALA A 58 -0.81 7.21 -9.71
CA ALA A 58 -0.09 5.99 -9.40
C ALA A 58 -0.31 5.63 -7.91
N PRO A 59 -0.04 4.38 -7.50
CA PRO A 59 -0.13 4.00 -6.09
C PRO A 59 0.84 4.81 -5.22
N VAL A 60 0.39 5.17 -4.02
CA VAL A 60 1.24 5.83 -3.02
C VAL A 60 2.31 4.85 -2.55
N ALA A 61 3.58 5.25 -2.67
CA ALA A 61 4.69 4.47 -2.12
C ALA A 61 4.78 4.69 -0.59
N ILE A 62 4.76 3.60 0.17
CA ILE A 62 4.92 3.58 1.64
C ILE A 62 6.16 2.78 2.03
#